data_AF-A0A161Z5M1-F1
#
_entry.id   AF-A0A161Z5M1-F1
#
_cell.length_a   1.000
_cell.length_b   1.000
_cell.length_c   1.000
_cell.angle_alpha   90.00
_cell.angle_beta   90.00
_cell.angle_gamma   90.00
#
_symmetry.space_group_name_H-M   'P 1'
#
loop_
_entity.id
_entity.type
_entity.pdbx_description
1 polymer ?
#
loop_
_entity_poly.entity_id
_entity_poly.type
_entity_poly.pdbx_seq_one_letter_code
_entity_poly.pdbx_strand_id
1 'polypeptide(L)' 'MEQYLRITRREREVILLLVNGLTNKQIAQQLGISKYTIRDHPSSIFEKMDVTSRIELAVLVVGMKENPWCAISK' A
#
# COMPACT_ATOMS: atom_id res chain seq x y z
N MET A 1 -1.59 2.81 -16.00
CA MET A 1 -2.75 2.12 -15.37
C MET A 1 -2.52 0.63 -15.20
N GLU A 2 -1.84 -0.06 -16.12
CA GLU A 2 -1.53 -1.49 -16.05
C GLU A 2 -0.68 -1.90 -14.83
N GLN A 3 0.15 -0.98 -14.31
CA GLN A 3 0.96 -1.21 -13.10
C GLN A 3 0.12 -1.48 -11.82
N TYR A 4 -1.06 -0.87 -11.72
CA TYR A 4 -1.94 -0.99 -10.56
C TYR A 4 -2.58 -2.38 -10.44
N LEU A 5 -2.67 -3.12 -11.56
CA LEU A 5 -3.16 -4.50 -11.58
C LEU A 5 -2.20 -5.47 -10.87
N ARG A 6 -0.91 -5.11 -10.76
CA ARG A 6 0.13 -5.93 -10.12
C ARG A 6 0.22 -5.73 -8.60
N ILE A 7 -0.67 -4.91 -8.03
CA ILE A 7 -0.76 -4.73 -6.58
C ILE A 7 -1.43 -5.98 -6.00
N THR A 8 -0.63 -6.72 -5.24
CA THR A 8 -1.04 -7.94 -4.55
C THR A 8 -2.02 -7.63 -3.43
N ARG A 9 -2.80 -8.63 -3.01
CA ARG A 9 -3.71 -8.51 -1.87
C ARG A 9 -3.02 -7.93 -0.63
N ARG A 10 -1.80 -8.40 -0.34
CA ARG A 10 -1.04 -7.95 0.83
C ARG A 10 -0.59 -6.50 0.72
N GLU A 11 -0.17 -6.07 -0.46
CA GLU A 11 0.19 -4.66 -0.70
C GLU A 11 -1.01 -3.73 -0.56
N ARG A 12 -2.22 -4.18 -0.96
CA ARG A 12 -3.46 -3.40 -0.74
C ARG A 12 -3.73 -3.17 0.74
N GLU A 13 -3.61 -4.22 1.56
CA GLU A 13 -3.74 -4.10 3.02
C GLU A 13 -2.73 -3.09 3.57
N VAL A 14 -1.47 -3.18 3.15
CA VAL A 14 -0.41 -2.25 3.58
C VAL A 14 -0.69 -0.82 3.13
N ILE A 15 -1.14 -0.59 1.88
CA ILE A 15 -1.52 0.73 1.37
C ILE A 15 -2.60 1.36 2.26
N LEU A 16 -3.66 0.62 2.58
CA LEU A 16 -4.74 1.13 3.43
C LEU A 16 -4.23 1.56 4.81
N LEU A 17 -3.32 0.79 5.41
CA LEU A 17 -2.75 1.14 6.71
C LEU A 17 -1.77 2.32 6.62
N LEU A 18 -1.00 2.42 5.54
CA LEU A 18 -0.12 3.57 5.28
C LEU A 18 -0.90 4.88 5.13
N VAL A 19 -2.01 4.85 4.38
CA VAL A 19 -2.90 6.00 4.17
C VAL A 19 -3.55 6.44 5.48
N ASN A 20 -3.85 5.49 6.37
CA ASN A 20 -4.32 5.77 7.73
C ASN A 20 -3.22 6.31 8.68
N GLY A 21 -2.00 6.53 8.19
CA GLY A 21 -0.90 7.13 8.95
C GLY A 21 -0.12 6.15 9.83
N LEU A 22 -0.34 4.83 9.72
CA LEU A 22 0.35 3.88 10.58
C LEU A 22 1.84 3.77 10.24
N THR A 23 2.66 3.60 11.28
CA THR A 23 4.09 3.30 11.17
C THR A 23 4.31 1.84 10.76
N ASN A 24 5.48 1.51 10.21
CA ASN A 24 5.82 0.12 9.85
C ASN A 24 5.72 -0.83 11.05
N LYS A 25 6.01 -0.34 12.27
CA LYS A 25 5.84 -1.11 13.52
C LYS A 25 4.37 -1.45 13.78
N GLN A 26 3.47 -0.47 13.64
CA GLN A 26 2.03 -0.67 13.84
C GLN A 26 1.43 -1.57 12.75
N ILE A 27 1.85 -1.39 11.49
CA ILE A 27 1.43 -2.23 10.37
C ILE A 27 1.86 -3.68 10.61
N ALA A 28 3.12 -3.91 11.02
CA ALA A 28 3.61 -5.23 11.37
C ALA A 28 2.74 -5.90 12.46
N GLN A 29 2.41 -5.16 13.51
CA GLN A 29 1.56 -5.64 14.60
C GLN A 29 0.14 -5.97 14.12
N GLN A 30 -0.50 -5.07 13.38
CA GLN A 30 -1.88 -5.24 12.91
C GLN A 30 -2.02 -6.39 11.91
N LEU A 31 -0.98 -6.60 11.12
CA LEU A 31 -0.96 -7.64 10.10
C LEU A 31 -0.31 -8.96 10.54
N GLY A 32 0.10 -9.08 11.82
CA GLY A 32 0.68 -10.30 12.40
C GLY A 32 2.02 -10.72 11.79
N ILE A 33 2.82 -9.79 11.27
CA ILE A 33 4.12 -10.05 10.62
C ILE A 33 5.27 -9.35 11.33
N SER A 34 6.49 -9.78 11.02
CA SER A 34 7.68 -9.14 11.58
C SER A 34 7.95 -7.76 10.95
N LYS A 35 8.67 -6.91 11.69
CA LYS A 35 9.20 -5.64 11.14
C LYS A 35 10.14 -5.85 9.96
N TYR A 36 10.83 -6.99 9.93
CA TYR A 36 11.71 -7.37 8.82
C TYR A 36 10.88 -7.62 7.55
N THR A 37 9.78 -8.36 7.70
CA THR A 37 8.84 -8.64 6.60
C THR A 37 8.27 -7.35 6.01
N ILE A 38 7.78 -6.42 6.85
CA ILE A 38 7.15 -5.18 6.34
C ILE A 38 8.14 -4.19 5.72
N ARG A 39 9.45 -4.31 6.00
CA ARG A 39 10.46 -3.30 5.64
C ARG A 39 10.46 -2.94 4.16
N ASP A 40 10.27 -3.94 3.30
CA ASP A 40 10.47 -3.81 1.86
C ASP A 40 9.14 -3.58 1.10
N HIS A 41 7.99 -3.74 1.78
CA HIS A 41 6.67 -3.49 1.16
C HIS A 41 6.48 -2.04 0.71
N PRO A 42 6.79 -0.99 1.50
CA PRO A 42 6.61 0.39 1.07
C PRO A 42 7.35 0.70 -0.23
N SER A 43 8.60 0.25 -0.37
CA SER A 43 9.39 0.50 -1.58
C SER A 43 8.75 -0.13 -2.82
N SER A 44 8.32 -1.39 -2.73
CA SER A 44 7.66 -2.06 -3.86
C SER A 44 6.30 -1.43 -4.19
N ILE A 45 5.56 -0.99 -3.18
CA ILE A 45 4.29 -0.26 -3.35
C ILE A 45 4.55 1.06 -4.05
N PHE A 46 5.54 1.83 -3.62
CA PHE A 46 5.88 3.13 -4.18
C PHE A 46 6.27 3.03 -5.65
N GLU A 47 7.09 2.04 -6.01
CA GLU A 47 7.45 1.72 -7.39
C GLU A 47 6.21 1.36 -8.23
N LYS A 48 5.33 0.50 -7.73
CA LYS A 48 4.10 0.10 -8.44
C LYS A 48 3.07 1.21 -8.54
N MET A 49 3.09 2.16 -7.61
CA MET A 49 2.15 3.27 -7.55
C MET A 49 2.64 4.53 -8.26
N ASP A 50 3.90 4.52 -8.72
CA ASP A 50 4.60 5.66 -9.32
C ASP A 50 4.64 6.88 -8.38
N VAL A 51 5.01 6.63 -7.11
CA VAL A 51 5.16 7.65 -6.07
C VAL A 51 6.49 7.47 -5.36
N THR A 52 7.01 8.52 -4.74
CA THR A 52 8.32 8.51 -4.08
C THR A 52 8.24 8.55 -2.56
N SER A 53 7.06 8.87 -2.01
CA SER A 53 6.88 9.02 -0.58
C SER A 53 5.54 8.50 -0.09
N ARG A 54 5.48 8.26 1.23
CA ARG A 54 4.24 7.91 1.93
C ARG A 54 3.18 9.01 1.77
N ILE A 55 3.59 10.28 1.77
CA ILE A 55 2.68 11.41 1.65
C ILE A 55 2.09 11.44 0.24
N GLU A 56 2.92 11.27 -0.80
CA GLU A 56 2.44 11.17 -2.19
C GLU A 56 1.50 9.99 -2.37
N LEU A 57 1.82 8.81 -1.79
CA LEU A 57 0.92 7.66 -1.79
C LEU A 57 -0.44 8.02 -1.17
N ALA A 58 -0.43 8.69 -0.01
CA ALA A 58 -1.65 9.07 0.70
C ALA A 58 -2.49 10.06 -0.12
N VAL A 59 -1.87 11.11 -0.66
CA VAL A 59 -2.54 12.10 -1.50
C VAL A 59 -3.14 11.45 -2.75
N LEU A 60 -2.36 10.59 -3.42
CA LEU A 60 -2.80 9.86 -4.60
C LEU A 60 -4.03 9.01 -4.29
N VAL A 61 -3.95 8.15 -3.27
CA VAL A 61 -5.04 7.21 -2.92
C VAL A 61 -6.29 7.93 -2.43
N VAL A 62 -6.14 8.99 -1.62
CA VAL A 62 -7.28 9.79 -1.14
C VAL A 62 -7.94 10.58 -2.28
N GLY A 63 -7.16 11.01 -3.28
CA GLY A 63 -7.66 11.71 -4.46
C GLY A 63 -8.28 10.81 -5.54
N MET A 64 -8.15 9.48 -5.43
CA MET A 64 -8.72 8.54 -6.41
C MET A 64 -10.25 8.51 -6.30
N LYS A 65 -10.93 8.80 -7.41
CA LYS A 65 -12.39 8.61 -7.52
C LYS A 65 -12.78 7.13 -7.59
N GLU A 66 -11.92 6.30 -8.17
CA GLU A 66 -12.11 4.87 -8.30
C GLU A 66 -10.83 4.15 -7.92
N ASN A 67 -10.95 3.06 -7.16
CA ASN A 67 -9.82 2.24 -6.76
C ASN A 67 -9.66 1.07 -7.76
N PRO A 68 -8.63 1.10 -8.64
CA PRO A 68 -8.49 0.14 -9.73
C PRO A 68 -8.10 -1.28 -9.26
N TRP A 69 -7.67 -1.46 -8.01
CA TRP A 69 -7.36 -2.78 -7.43
C TRP A 69 -8.48 -3.36 -6.55
N CYS A 70 -9.61 -2.66 -6.41
CA CYS A 70 -10.76 -3.13 -5.62
C CYS A 70 -11.51 -4.29 -6.30
N ALA A 71 -11.56 -4.34 -7.63
CA ALA A 71 -12.30 -5.35 -8.39
C ALA A 71 -11.67 -6.77 -8.38
N ILE A 72 -10.49 -6.94 -7.78
CA ILE A 72 -9.69 -8.17 -7.83
C ILE A 72 -9.83 -8.95 -6.51
N SER A 73 -11.01 -8.92 -5.90
CA SER A 73 -11.36 -9.75 -4.74
C SER A 73 -12.25 -10.91 -5.18
N LYS A 74 -11.64 -11.89 -5.85
CA LYS A 74 -12.14 -13.27 -5.96
C LYS A 74 -10.99 -14.21 -5.68
#